data_AF-A0A8C2V4T4-F1
#
_entry.id   AF-A0A8C2V4T4-F1
#
_cell.length_a   1.000
_cell.length_b   1.000
_cell.length_c   1.000
_cell.angle_alpha   90.00
_cell.angle_beta   90.00
_cell.angle_gamma   90.00
#
_symmetry.space_group_name_H-M   'P 1'
#
loop_
_entity.id
_entity.type
_entity.pdbx_description
1 polymer ?
#
loop_
_entity_poly.entity_id
_entity_poly.type
_entity_poly.pdbx_seq_one_letter_code
_entity_poly.pdbx_strand_id
1 'polypeptide(L)'
;MALAVRARLGRILWLACLLPLAPARVAAGLYELDLTTDGPATMGTEVTVSASLVAKDNGSLTLPANTHVYRFHWIHTPLMLTSKEEKDLSSTIRVVGHVPGDFPVSVWVTAANCRICHQVARSFVILPITKFLVGNIVVSQNTSLPWPSSYLTKTVLKISFLLHDPNNFFKSASFLYRWDFGDGTLLVTDNSVVYYNYSIIGTFTVKLKVVAEWEEAKPDGTSKGIVQKTGDFFTSLKLQETLRGIQVLGPTLIQTFQKMTVTLNFLGSPPLTVCWRLKSECLPLEEGECHPMSVASMDYNLTHTFRDPGDYCFSIRAENVISKTHQYHKVQVWPSRLQPAVFAFPCATLITVMLAFIMYMTLRNATQQKDVVENPEPPRCCCQLCCGPFLLESSSEYLEIVRENHGLLPPLYKSVRTYTVSSRGDLGMEEAGRSEVEQGSQPSDGGGRTSRRQQGDEEAPVCRWETAGGRRVGPQGQGCVAVTICSQTLC
;
A
#
# COMPACT_ATOMS: atom_id res chain seq x y z
N MET A 1 43.18 -36.67 87.73
CA MET A 1 42.08 -35.92 88.37
C MET A 1 42.23 -34.46 87.94
N ALA A 2 41.60 -33.98 86.86
CA ALA A 2 40.18 -34.02 86.48
C ALA A 2 39.33 -33.03 87.31
N LEU A 3 39.31 -31.76 86.88
CA LEU A 3 38.37 -30.73 87.32
C LEU A 3 38.08 -29.78 86.14
N ALA A 4 36.90 -29.15 86.15
CA ALA A 4 36.22 -28.74 84.93
C ALA A 4 36.69 -27.39 84.34
N VAL A 5 36.84 -27.35 83.02
CA VAL A 5 36.51 -26.18 82.19
C VAL A 5 35.42 -26.60 81.21
N ARG A 6 34.16 -26.39 81.61
CA ARG A 6 32.97 -26.68 80.79
C ARG A 6 32.60 -25.43 79.97
N ALA A 7 31.88 -25.63 78.87
CA ALA A 7 31.16 -24.60 78.11
C ALA A 7 32.01 -23.53 77.36
N ARG A 8 32.70 -23.93 76.28
CA ARG A 8 32.88 -23.04 75.09
C ARG A 8 33.01 -23.68 73.69
N LEU A 9 32.94 -25.00 73.55
CA LEU A 9 33.03 -25.69 72.23
C LEU A 9 31.68 -26.17 71.63
N GLY A 10 30.55 -25.87 72.24
CA GLY A 10 29.22 -26.40 71.86
C GLY A 10 28.56 -25.81 70.59
N ARG A 11 29.32 -25.19 69.66
CA ARG A 11 28.77 -24.54 68.46
C ARG A 11 29.55 -24.69 67.15
N ILE A 12 30.67 -25.42 67.13
CA ILE A 12 31.54 -25.51 65.92
C ILE A 12 31.45 -26.87 65.20
N LEU A 13 31.06 -27.95 65.88
CA LEU A 13 31.04 -29.31 65.32
C LEU A 13 29.74 -29.75 64.61
N TRP A 14 28.83 -28.82 64.27
CA TRP A 14 27.53 -29.12 63.66
C TRP A 14 27.31 -28.51 62.26
N LEU A 15 28.39 -28.11 61.57
CA LEU A 15 28.36 -27.53 60.22
C LEU A 15 29.10 -28.36 59.15
N ALA A 16 29.66 -29.51 59.50
CA ALA A 16 30.52 -30.32 58.62
C ALA A 16 29.83 -31.55 57.99
N CYS A 17 28.49 -31.63 58.00
CA CYS A 17 27.73 -32.79 57.49
C CYS A 17 26.48 -32.42 56.65
N LEU A 18 26.44 -31.22 56.06
CA LEU A 18 25.39 -30.80 55.12
C LEU A 18 25.96 -30.18 53.83
N LEU A 19 27.05 -30.77 53.31
CA LEU A 19 27.40 -30.68 51.90
C LEU A 19 26.80 -31.88 51.17
N PRO A 20 25.62 -31.78 50.54
CA PRO A 20 25.24 -32.76 49.55
C PRO A 20 26.22 -32.65 48.38
N LEU A 21 26.79 -33.78 47.94
CA LEU A 21 27.18 -33.89 46.53
C LEU A 21 25.89 -33.89 45.71
N ALA A 22 25.36 -32.70 45.47
CA ALA A 22 24.30 -32.54 44.50
C ALA A 22 24.85 -32.99 43.14
N PRO A 23 24.25 -34.00 42.47
CA PRO A 23 24.54 -34.17 41.05
C PRO A 23 24.21 -32.84 40.39
N ALA A 24 25.11 -32.36 39.52
CA ALA A 24 24.98 -31.03 38.93
C ALA A 24 23.58 -30.87 38.35
N ARG A 25 22.78 -29.96 38.92
CA ARG A 25 21.43 -29.66 38.42
C ARG A 25 21.60 -29.11 37.02
N VAL A 26 21.39 -29.95 36.00
CA VAL A 26 21.29 -29.52 34.61
C VAL A 26 20.13 -28.55 34.55
N ALA A 27 20.45 -27.25 34.53
CA ALA A 27 19.46 -26.20 34.67
C ALA A 27 18.64 -26.13 33.39
N ALA A 28 17.38 -26.60 33.48
CA ALA A 28 16.43 -26.56 32.38
C ALA A 28 16.28 -25.11 31.91
N GLY A 29 16.63 -24.85 30.65
CA GLY A 29 16.59 -23.51 30.04
C GLY A 29 17.95 -22.86 29.72
N LEU A 30 19.10 -23.48 30.03
CA LEU A 30 20.42 -22.97 29.60
C LEU A 30 20.74 -23.22 28.11
N TYR A 31 20.10 -24.21 27.50
CA TYR A 31 20.35 -24.64 26.12
C TYR A 31 19.08 -24.64 25.29
N GLU A 32 19.25 -24.40 23.99
CA GLU A 32 18.19 -24.38 22.99
C GLU A 32 18.58 -25.27 21.79
N LEU A 33 17.60 -25.72 21.01
CA LEU A 33 17.82 -26.52 19.81
C LEU A 33 17.38 -25.74 18.58
N ASP A 34 18.37 -25.17 17.90
CA ASP A 34 18.19 -24.60 16.56
C ASP A 34 17.93 -25.74 15.55
N LEU A 35 17.06 -25.48 14.57
CA LEU A 35 16.58 -26.45 13.58
C LEU A 35 16.60 -25.82 12.19
N THR A 36 17.41 -26.40 11.31
CA THR A 36 17.50 -26.01 9.89
C THR A 36 17.01 -27.15 9.00
N THR A 37 16.39 -26.81 7.88
CA THR A 37 15.91 -27.78 6.89
C THR A 37 16.03 -27.22 5.47
N ASP A 38 16.17 -28.12 4.50
CA ASP A 38 16.16 -27.81 3.06
C ASP A 38 14.76 -27.96 2.42
N GLY A 39 13.69 -28.11 3.20
CA GLY A 39 12.30 -28.05 2.71
C GLY A 39 11.83 -26.61 2.35
N PRO A 40 10.66 -26.43 1.70
CA PRO A 40 9.65 -27.43 1.33
C PRO A 40 10.12 -28.47 0.31
N ALA A 41 9.49 -29.63 0.32
CA ALA A 41 9.93 -30.78 -0.47
C ALA A 41 8.86 -31.26 -1.46
N THR A 42 9.32 -31.95 -2.50
CA THR A 42 8.43 -32.65 -3.44
C THR A 42 8.33 -34.12 -3.04
N MET A 43 7.15 -34.72 -3.07
CA MET A 43 6.94 -36.13 -2.72
C MET A 43 7.92 -37.05 -3.47
N GLY A 44 8.72 -37.82 -2.72
CA GLY A 44 9.80 -38.67 -3.23
C GLY A 44 11.21 -38.07 -3.15
N THR A 45 11.37 -36.75 -2.97
CA THR A 45 12.69 -36.14 -2.75
C THR A 45 13.17 -36.42 -1.32
N GLU A 46 14.47 -36.62 -1.15
CA GLU A 46 15.11 -36.59 0.16
C GLU A 46 15.16 -35.16 0.71
N VAL A 47 14.97 -35.03 2.03
CA VAL A 47 15.00 -33.78 2.79
C VAL A 47 15.99 -33.93 3.94
N THR A 48 16.85 -32.93 4.10
CA THR A 48 17.78 -32.80 5.21
C THR A 48 17.12 -31.99 6.34
N VAL A 49 17.16 -32.50 7.58
CA VAL A 49 16.81 -31.74 8.78
C VAL A 49 17.97 -31.84 9.76
N SER A 50 18.55 -30.69 10.13
CA SER A 50 19.70 -30.61 11.04
C SER A 50 19.34 -29.85 12.31
N ALA A 51 19.65 -30.43 13.45
CA ALA A 51 19.50 -29.81 14.78
C ALA A 51 20.86 -29.50 15.38
N SER A 52 21.02 -28.33 15.99
CA SER A 52 22.23 -27.91 16.71
C SER A 52 21.90 -27.41 18.10
N LEU A 53 22.65 -27.90 19.10
CA LEU A 53 22.50 -27.52 20.50
C LEU A 53 23.29 -26.23 20.77
N VAL A 54 22.59 -25.14 21.09
CA VAL A 54 23.17 -23.80 21.27
C VAL A 54 22.95 -23.35 22.73
N ALA A 55 23.85 -22.53 23.28
CA ALA A 55 23.64 -21.86 24.56
C ALA A 55 22.62 -20.72 24.39
N LYS A 56 21.68 -20.58 25.33
CA LYS A 56 20.52 -19.69 25.15
C LYS A 56 20.87 -18.20 25.16
N ASP A 57 21.89 -17.82 25.92
CA ASP A 57 22.51 -16.50 25.86
C ASP A 57 23.85 -16.62 25.12
N ASN A 58 24.23 -15.59 24.36
CA ASN A 58 25.54 -15.49 23.67
C ASN A 58 26.76 -15.39 24.64
N GLY A 59 26.58 -15.69 25.93
CA GLY A 59 27.67 -15.80 26.89
C GLY A 59 28.47 -17.09 26.66
N SER A 60 29.79 -17.03 26.89
CA SER A 60 30.71 -18.15 26.66
C SER A 60 30.61 -19.26 27.72
N LEU A 61 29.46 -19.94 27.77
CA LEU A 61 29.34 -21.23 28.43
C LEU A 61 30.20 -22.24 27.66
N THR A 62 31.33 -22.63 28.25
CA THR A 62 32.27 -23.58 27.65
C THR A 62 31.61 -24.94 27.46
N LEU A 63 31.25 -25.22 26.21
CA LEU A 63 30.76 -26.51 25.77
C LEU A 63 31.81 -27.58 26.15
N PRO A 64 31.45 -28.64 26.90
CA PRO A 64 32.43 -29.61 27.37
C PRO A 64 33.15 -30.28 26.19
N ALA A 65 34.48 -30.18 26.15
CA ALA A 65 35.31 -30.66 25.04
C ALA A 65 35.45 -32.21 24.95
N ASN A 66 34.53 -32.94 25.59
CA ASN A 66 34.47 -34.39 25.55
C ASN A 66 33.44 -34.82 24.51
N THR A 67 33.81 -35.77 23.66
CA THR A 67 32.88 -36.38 22.71
C THR A 67 31.75 -37.12 23.43
N HIS A 68 30.59 -37.20 22.78
CA HIS A 68 29.43 -37.99 23.23
C HIS A 68 28.77 -37.57 24.58
N VAL A 69 28.83 -36.30 24.99
CA VAL A 69 28.09 -35.82 26.19
C VAL A 69 26.57 -35.83 25.98
N TYR A 70 26.11 -35.63 24.74
CA TYR A 70 24.69 -35.52 24.38
C TYR A 70 24.23 -36.60 23.41
N ARG A 71 22.92 -36.87 23.38
CA ARG A 71 22.26 -37.77 22.43
C ARG A 71 20.97 -37.13 21.91
N PHE A 72 20.81 -37.13 20.59
CA PHE A 72 19.67 -36.58 19.87
C PHE A 72 18.66 -37.68 19.55
N HIS A 73 17.44 -37.54 20.07
CA HIS A 73 16.30 -38.42 19.80
C HIS A 73 15.35 -37.70 18.86
N TRP A 74 14.92 -38.37 17.80
CA TRP A 74 14.08 -37.80 16.74
C TRP A 74 12.74 -38.52 16.65
N ILE A 75 11.65 -37.78 16.42
CA ILE A 75 10.39 -38.29 15.89
C ILE A 75 10.19 -37.66 14.52
N HIS A 76 10.19 -38.51 13.49
CA HIS A 76 9.98 -38.16 12.08
C HIS A 76 8.83 -38.95 11.43
N THR A 77 8.22 -39.91 12.15
CA THR A 77 7.11 -40.73 11.65
C THR A 77 5.93 -39.85 11.21
N PRO A 78 5.33 -40.07 10.02
CA PRO A 78 5.44 -41.24 9.15
C PRO A 78 6.54 -41.17 8.06
N LEU A 79 7.45 -40.20 8.09
CA LEU A 79 8.52 -40.08 7.09
C LEU A 79 9.54 -41.23 7.22
N MET A 80 9.99 -41.73 6.07
CA MET A 80 11.03 -42.77 5.99
C MET A 80 12.39 -42.14 6.25
N LEU A 81 13.14 -42.66 7.22
CA LEU A 81 14.52 -42.24 7.51
C LEU A 81 15.48 -42.94 6.54
N THR A 82 16.21 -42.17 5.73
CA THR A 82 17.23 -42.71 4.81
C THR A 82 18.60 -42.77 5.48
N SER A 83 18.94 -41.78 6.32
CA SER A 83 20.16 -41.81 7.15
C SER A 83 20.08 -40.87 8.36
N LYS A 84 20.97 -41.11 9.34
CA LYS A 84 21.23 -40.22 10.48
C LYS A 84 22.74 -40.00 10.61
N GLU A 85 23.14 -38.75 10.74
CA GLU A 85 24.47 -38.32 11.18
C GLU A 85 24.36 -37.70 12.58
N GLU A 86 25.35 -37.92 13.44
CA GLU A 86 25.38 -37.40 14.81
C GLU A 86 26.82 -37.00 15.17
N LYS A 87 26.98 -35.74 15.55
CA LYS A 87 28.21 -35.03 15.95
C LYS A 87 28.02 -34.53 17.37
N ASP A 88 29.08 -34.04 18.03
CA ASP A 88 29.06 -33.80 19.49
C ASP A 88 27.97 -32.83 19.98
N LEU A 89 27.57 -31.88 19.13
CA LEU A 89 26.58 -30.85 19.42
C LEU A 89 25.53 -30.67 18.31
N SER A 90 25.52 -31.55 17.31
CA SER A 90 24.52 -31.49 16.23
C SER A 90 24.18 -32.87 15.71
N SER A 91 22.95 -33.05 15.24
CA SER A 91 22.52 -34.25 14.54
C SER A 91 21.75 -33.86 13.29
N THR A 92 21.95 -34.62 12.22
CA THR A 92 21.26 -34.44 10.95
C THR A 92 20.54 -35.73 10.61
N ILE A 93 19.25 -35.64 10.28
CA ILE A 93 18.52 -36.75 9.66
C ILE A 93 18.22 -36.41 8.20
N ARG A 94 18.21 -37.45 7.36
CA ARG A 94 17.69 -37.39 6.00
C ARG A 94 16.43 -38.24 5.91
N VAL A 95 15.36 -37.65 5.38
CA VAL A 95 14.02 -38.23 5.39
C VAL A 95 13.31 -38.08 4.04
N VAL A 96 12.44 -39.03 3.70
CA VAL A 96 11.63 -39.03 2.47
C VAL A 96 10.15 -39.19 2.83
N GLY A 97 9.29 -38.40 2.19
CA GLY A 97 7.83 -38.53 2.25
C GLY A 97 7.22 -38.99 0.93
N HIS A 98 6.48 -40.10 0.97
CA HIS A 98 5.76 -40.68 -0.18
C HIS A 98 4.27 -40.29 -0.24
N VAL A 99 3.82 -39.43 0.67
CA VAL A 99 2.43 -38.94 0.81
C VAL A 99 2.50 -37.42 0.97
N PRO A 100 1.59 -36.63 0.37
CA PRO A 100 1.64 -35.18 0.52
C PRO A 100 0.97 -34.75 1.83
N GLY A 101 1.55 -33.78 2.53
CA GLY A 101 1.08 -33.28 3.82
C GLY A 101 2.15 -32.51 4.59
N ASP A 102 1.75 -31.95 5.72
CA ASP A 102 2.61 -31.23 6.65
C ASP A 102 3.04 -32.15 7.79
N PHE A 103 4.33 -32.52 7.84
CA PHE A 103 4.83 -33.52 8.77
C PHE A 103 5.66 -32.89 9.88
N PRO A 104 5.23 -32.97 11.16
CA PRO A 104 6.00 -32.42 12.28
C PRO A 104 7.20 -33.31 12.62
N VAL A 105 8.40 -32.83 12.30
CA VAL A 105 9.66 -33.45 12.71
C VAL A 105 10.10 -32.81 14.01
N SER A 106 10.25 -33.61 15.08
CA SER A 106 10.64 -33.11 16.40
C SER A 106 11.87 -33.82 16.94
N VAL A 107 12.65 -33.09 17.74
CA VAL A 107 13.92 -33.53 18.31
C VAL A 107 14.02 -33.11 19.77
N TRP A 108 14.59 -33.98 20.61
CA TRP A 108 15.01 -33.62 21.96
C TRP A 108 16.37 -34.21 22.31
N VAL A 109 17.09 -33.51 23.17
CA VAL A 109 18.42 -33.91 23.63
C VAL A 109 18.40 -34.38 25.07
N THR A 110 19.12 -35.46 25.34
CA THR A 110 19.41 -35.98 26.68
C THR A 110 20.91 -36.08 26.91
N ALA A 111 21.39 -35.90 28.14
CA ALA A 111 22.76 -36.27 28.50
C ALA A 111 22.99 -37.78 28.32
N ALA A 112 23.99 -38.18 27.54
CA ALA A 112 24.14 -39.54 27.02
C ALA A 112 24.28 -40.63 28.11
N ASN A 113 24.86 -40.26 29.26
CA ASN A 113 25.14 -41.16 30.38
C ASN A 113 23.96 -41.31 31.38
N CYS A 114 22.78 -40.73 31.09
CA CYS A 114 21.68 -40.64 32.05
C CYS A 114 20.35 -41.16 31.51
N ARG A 115 19.90 -42.33 31.98
CA ARG A 115 18.65 -42.99 31.52
C ARG A 115 17.35 -42.36 32.06
N ILE A 116 17.43 -41.48 33.07
CA ILE A 116 16.28 -40.89 33.78
C ILE A 116 16.38 -39.36 33.83
N CYS A 117 17.25 -38.75 33.02
CA CYS A 117 17.39 -37.29 32.99
C CYS A 117 16.25 -36.64 32.21
N HIS A 118 15.81 -35.47 32.67
CA HIS A 118 14.92 -34.59 31.91
C HIS A 118 15.57 -34.16 30.59
N GLN A 119 14.72 -33.81 29.61
CA GLN A 119 15.14 -33.27 28.33
C GLN A 119 15.92 -31.96 28.56
N VAL A 120 17.12 -31.86 27.97
CA VAL A 120 18.00 -30.68 28.09
C VAL A 120 17.42 -29.52 27.27
N ALA A 121 16.99 -29.84 26.05
CA ALA A 121 16.27 -28.98 25.13
C ALA A 121 15.36 -29.86 24.25
N ARG A 122 14.33 -29.25 23.66
CA ARG A 122 13.45 -29.85 22.65
C ARG A 122 13.07 -28.79 21.62
N SER A 123 12.92 -29.18 20.36
CA SER A 123 12.46 -28.30 19.28
C SER A 123 11.73 -29.12 18.21
N PHE A 124 10.99 -28.45 17.32
CA PHE A 124 10.32 -29.10 16.20
C PHE A 124 10.21 -28.17 14.99
N VAL A 125 10.14 -28.76 13.80
CA VAL A 125 9.90 -28.09 12.52
C VAL A 125 8.77 -28.81 11.79
N ILE A 126 7.91 -28.06 11.10
CA ILE A 126 6.89 -28.63 10.23
C ILE A 126 7.51 -28.72 8.83
N LEU A 127 7.56 -29.93 8.27
CA LEU A 127 8.07 -30.19 6.94
C LEU A 127 6.90 -30.35 5.95
N PRO A 128 6.59 -29.33 5.14
CA PRO A 128 5.62 -29.44 4.05
C PRO A 128 6.17 -30.28 2.90
N ILE A 129 5.49 -31.38 2.58
CA ILE A 129 5.80 -32.23 1.43
C ILE A 129 4.62 -32.18 0.47
N THR A 130 4.86 -31.72 -0.76
CA THR A 130 3.79 -31.51 -1.74
C THR A 130 3.85 -32.51 -2.89
N LYS A 131 2.73 -32.75 -3.57
CA LYS A 131 2.71 -33.57 -4.80
C LYS A 131 3.22 -32.83 -6.04
N PHE A 132 3.40 -31.51 -5.93
CA PHE A 132 3.77 -30.59 -7.00
C PHE A 132 5.26 -30.22 -6.91
N LEU A 133 5.80 -29.63 -7.97
CA LEU A 133 7.15 -29.06 -7.98
C LEU A 133 7.22 -27.87 -7.01
N VAL A 134 8.34 -27.75 -6.29
CA VAL A 134 8.66 -26.60 -5.42
C VAL A 134 9.63 -25.67 -6.16
N GLY A 135 9.44 -24.36 -6.05
CA GLY A 135 10.25 -23.35 -6.72
C GLY A 135 9.59 -21.98 -6.72
N ASN A 136 10.25 -20.99 -7.33
CA ASN A 136 9.76 -19.61 -7.37
C ASN A 136 10.08 -18.92 -8.71
N ILE A 137 9.23 -17.95 -9.09
CA ILE A 137 9.49 -17.08 -10.23
C ILE A 137 10.32 -15.88 -9.74
N VAL A 138 11.51 -15.69 -10.31
CA VAL A 138 12.36 -14.51 -10.12
C VAL A 138 12.23 -13.61 -11.35
N VAL A 139 11.94 -12.33 -11.14
CA VAL A 139 11.87 -11.33 -12.22
C VAL A 139 12.91 -10.25 -11.99
N SER A 140 13.71 -9.99 -13.02
CA SER A 140 14.88 -9.11 -12.96
C SER A 140 14.93 -8.18 -14.17
N GLN A 141 15.56 -7.03 -13.99
CA GLN A 141 15.70 -5.97 -14.98
C GLN A 141 17.06 -5.29 -14.76
N ASN A 142 17.66 -4.75 -15.83
CA ASN A 142 18.94 -4.03 -15.74
C ASN A 142 18.87 -2.72 -14.93
N THR A 143 17.67 -2.26 -14.57
CA THR A 143 17.44 -1.08 -13.74
C THR A 143 16.75 -1.51 -12.45
N SER A 144 17.40 -1.30 -11.31
CA SER A 144 16.78 -1.46 -9.99
C SER A 144 15.87 -0.27 -9.69
N LEU A 145 14.64 -0.56 -9.26
CA LEU A 145 13.74 0.45 -8.68
C LEU A 145 13.70 0.29 -7.15
N PRO A 146 13.45 1.38 -6.38
CA PRO A 146 13.50 1.34 -4.92
C PRO A 146 12.33 0.59 -4.25
N TRP A 147 11.41 0.00 -5.02
CA TRP A 147 10.26 -0.76 -4.51
C TRP A 147 10.30 -2.20 -5.02
N PRO A 148 9.98 -3.20 -4.18
CA PRO A 148 9.87 -4.58 -4.63
C PRO A 148 8.80 -4.75 -5.72
N SER A 149 9.02 -5.72 -6.61
CA SER A 149 8.14 -6.09 -7.74
C SER A 149 7.71 -4.95 -8.68
N SER A 150 8.44 -3.82 -8.67
CA SER A 150 8.20 -2.68 -9.56
C SER A 150 9.25 -2.62 -10.67
N TYR A 151 8.82 -2.43 -11.91
CA TYR A 151 9.66 -2.53 -13.11
C TYR A 151 9.30 -1.47 -14.16
N LEU A 152 10.18 -1.22 -15.13
CA LEU A 152 9.92 -0.26 -16.21
C LEU A 152 9.23 -0.89 -17.42
N THR A 153 8.12 -0.28 -17.80
CA THR A 153 7.39 -0.52 -19.05
C THR A 153 8.29 -0.23 -20.26
N LYS A 154 8.04 -0.88 -21.40
CA LYS A 154 8.78 -0.73 -22.67
C LYS A 154 10.27 -1.12 -22.58
N THR A 155 10.67 -1.84 -21.52
CA THR A 155 12.00 -2.43 -21.37
C THR A 155 11.93 -3.95 -21.21
N VAL A 156 13.00 -4.66 -21.57
CA VAL A 156 13.05 -6.12 -21.48
C VAL A 156 13.24 -6.55 -20.02
N LEU A 157 12.29 -7.32 -19.50
CA LEU A 157 12.41 -8.05 -18.24
C LEU A 157 12.96 -9.45 -18.52
N LYS A 158 13.89 -9.90 -17.67
CA LYS A 158 14.32 -11.29 -17.59
C LYS A 158 13.50 -11.98 -16.51
N ILE A 159 12.56 -12.81 -16.92
CA ILE A 159 11.69 -13.63 -16.07
C ILE A 159 12.29 -15.04 -16.05
N SER A 160 12.45 -15.63 -14.87
CA SER A 160 13.09 -16.95 -14.73
C SER A 160 12.45 -17.77 -13.62
N PHE A 161 12.28 -19.07 -13.85
CA PHE A 161 11.89 -20.03 -12.83
C PHE A 161 13.12 -20.63 -12.15
N LEU A 162 13.15 -20.60 -10.82
CA LEU A 162 14.11 -21.30 -9.99
C LEU A 162 13.43 -22.52 -9.37
N LEU A 163 13.87 -23.72 -9.76
CA LEU A 163 13.45 -24.97 -9.14
C LEU A 163 14.15 -25.14 -7.79
N HIS A 164 13.40 -25.56 -6.77
CA HIS A 164 13.96 -25.91 -5.47
C HIS A 164 14.23 -27.41 -5.40
N ASP A 165 15.45 -27.82 -5.76
CA ASP A 165 15.90 -29.21 -5.77
C ASP A 165 17.31 -29.35 -5.15
N PRO A 166 17.43 -29.28 -3.81
CA PRO A 166 18.73 -29.30 -3.12
C PRO A 166 19.48 -30.63 -3.31
N ASN A 167 18.77 -31.74 -3.47
CA ASN A 167 19.35 -33.08 -3.58
C ASN A 167 19.43 -33.60 -5.04
N ASN A 168 19.20 -32.73 -6.05
CA ASN A 168 19.32 -33.02 -7.49
C ASN A 168 18.42 -34.18 -7.99
N PHE A 169 17.24 -34.35 -7.39
CA PHE A 169 16.28 -35.39 -7.73
C PHE A 169 15.79 -35.29 -9.18
N PHE A 170 15.60 -34.07 -9.70
CA PHE A 170 15.09 -33.82 -11.05
C PHE A 170 16.19 -33.71 -12.12
N LYS A 171 17.43 -34.10 -11.80
CA LYS A 171 18.59 -33.97 -12.71
C LYS A 171 18.43 -34.71 -14.04
N SER A 172 17.62 -35.77 -14.10
CA SER A 172 17.29 -36.52 -15.31
C SER A 172 15.95 -36.12 -15.95
N ALA A 173 15.25 -35.13 -15.40
CA ALA A 173 13.96 -34.68 -15.92
C ALA A 173 14.10 -33.70 -17.09
N SER A 174 13.29 -33.93 -18.12
CA SER A 174 12.95 -32.91 -19.10
C SER A 174 11.90 -31.96 -18.53
N PHE A 175 11.92 -30.69 -18.94
CA PHE A 175 11.00 -29.67 -18.42
C PHE A 175 10.27 -28.95 -19.56
N LEU A 176 8.98 -28.68 -19.34
CA LEU A 176 8.15 -27.86 -20.22
C LEU A 176 7.53 -26.72 -19.41
N TYR A 177 7.80 -25.50 -19.82
CA TYR A 177 7.33 -24.27 -19.19
C TYR A 177 6.24 -23.62 -20.04
N ARG A 178 5.05 -23.42 -19.44
CA ARG A 178 3.93 -22.68 -20.05
C ARG A 178 3.73 -21.37 -19.28
N TRP A 179 4.17 -20.27 -19.87
CA TRP A 179 4.03 -18.93 -19.35
C TRP A 179 2.73 -18.27 -19.83
N ASP A 180 2.08 -17.56 -18.92
CA ASP A 180 0.96 -16.64 -19.15
C ASP A 180 1.40 -15.29 -18.56
N PHE A 181 1.56 -14.28 -19.41
CA PHE A 181 2.06 -12.97 -18.99
C PHE A 181 0.96 -12.06 -18.37
N GLY A 182 -0.29 -12.51 -18.34
CA GLY A 182 -1.41 -11.75 -17.78
C GLY A 182 -1.91 -10.60 -18.65
N ASP A 183 -1.27 -10.33 -19.79
CA ASP A 183 -1.74 -9.40 -20.84
C ASP A 183 -2.51 -10.11 -21.97
N GLY A 184 -2.73 -11.43 -21.84
CA GLY A 184 -3.31 -12.31 -22.85
C GLY A 184 -2.29 -13.12 -23.64
N THR A 185 -0.99 -12.79 -23.55
CA THR A 185 0.08 -13.49 -24.27
C THR A 185 0.49 -14.76 -23.53
N LEU A 186 0.55 -15.87 -24.28
CA LEU A 186 0.98 -17.18 -23.82
C LEU A 186 2.28 -17.59 -24.53
N LEU A 187 3.20 -18.24 -23.82
CA LEU A 187 4.43 -18.78 -24.38
C LEU A 187 4.72 -20.17 -23.82
N VAL A 188 5.07 -21.11 -24.70
CA VAL A 188 5.49 -22.48 -24.33
C VAL A 188 6.95 -22.67 -24.74
N THR A 189 7.78 -23.16 -23.84
CA THR A 189 9.22 -23.32 -24.04
C THR A 189 9.80 -24.44 -23.15
N ASP A 190 10.92 -25.01 -23.56
CA ASP A 190 11.81 -25.89 -22.80
C ASP A 190 12.76 -25.13 -21.85
N ASN A 191 12.91 -23.81 -22.03
CA ASN A 191 13.82 -22.98 -21.26
C ASN A 191 13.14 -22.36 -20.02
N SER A 192 13.79 -22.46 -18.86
CA SER A 192 13.31 -21.88 -17.59
C SER A 192 13.41 -20.35 -17.52
N VAL A 193 14.00 -19.70 -18.53
CA VAL A 193 14.25 -18.26 -18.60
C VAL A 193 13.61 -17.70 -19.87
N VAL A 194 12.83 -16.64 -19.73
CA VAL A 194 12.21 -15.91 -20.85
C VAL A 194 12.47 -14.42 -20.75
N TYR A 195 12.59 -13.77 -21.91
CA TYR A 195 12.79 -12.33 -22.04
C TYR A 195 11.51 -11.71 -22.61
N TYR A 196 10.88 -10.80 -21.87
CA TYR A 196 9.58 -10.24 -22.23
C TYR A 196 9.54 -8.72 -22.05
N ASN A 197 8.81 -8.03 -22.91
CA ASN A 197 8.71 -6.56 -22.91
C ASN A 197 7.24 -6.11 -22.98
N TYR A 198 6.72 -5.64 -21.85
CA TYR A 198 5.36 -5.13 -21.76
C TYR A 198 5.26 -3.70 -22.31
N SER A 199 4.31 -3.48 -23.22
CA SER A 199 4.10 -2.16 -23.86
C SER A 199 3.23 -1.19 -23.05
N ILE A 200 2.47 -1.69 -22.08
CA ILE A 200 1.44 -0.94 -21.32
C ILE A 200 1.75 -0.90 -19.81
N ILE A 201 1.46 0.22 -19.17
CA ILE A 201 1.56 0.40 -17.71
C ILE A 201 0.46 -0.39 -16.99
N GLY A 202 0.68 -0.76 -15.72
CA GLY A 202 -0.34 -1.43 -14.90
C GLY A 202 0.22 -2.48 -13.95
N THR A 203 -0.65 -3.35 -13.45
CA THR A 203 -0.28 -4.50 -12.63
C THR A 203 -0.65 -5.79 -13.35
N PHE A 204 0.32 -6.67 -13.53
CA PHE A 204 0.21 -7.91 -14.29
C PHE A 204 0.58 -9.10 -13.43
N THR A 205 -0.22 -10.18 -13.48
CA THR A 205 0.08 -11.42 -12.77
C THR A 205 0.58 -12.45 -13.76
N VAL A 206 1.91 -12.61 -13.81
CA VAL A 206 2.55 -13.69 -14.56
C VAL A 206 2.22 -15.00 -13.88
N LYS A 207 1.72 -15.97 -14.64
CA LYS A 207 1.52 -17.35 -14.21
C LYS A 207 2.44 -18.27 -15.00
N LEU A 208 2.86 -19.36 -14.37
CA LEU A 208 3.69 -20.39 -14.97
C LEU A 208 3.12 -21.74 -14.58
N LYS A 209 2.93 -22.61 -15.58
CA LYS A 209 2.74 -24.04 -15.38
C LYS A 209 4.00 -24.77 -15.83
N VAL A 210 4.66 -25.46 -14.92
CA VAL A 210 5.82 -26.32 -15.20
C VAL A 210 5.35 -27.77 -15.23
N VAL A 211 5.82 -28.53 -16.21
CA VAL A 211 5.77 -30.00 -16.22
C VAL A 211 7.21 -30.51 -16.21
N ALA A 212 7.53 -31.42 -15.30
CA ALA A 212 8.79 -32.16 -15.26
C ALA A 212 8.50 -33.63 -15.56
N GLU A 213 9.24 -34.23 -16.49
CA GLU A 213 9.03 -35.59 -17.00
C GLU A 213 10.34 -36.37 -17.06
N TRP A 214 10.38 -37.55 -16.44
CA TRP A 214 11.53 -38.46 -16.43
C TRP A 214 11.12 -39.92 -16.49
N GLU A 215 12.06 -40.80 -16.81
CA GLU A 215 11.88 -42.24 -16.69
C GLU A 215 12.21 -42.72 -15.26
N GLU A 216 11.28 -43.39 -14.60
CA GLU A 216 11.49 -44.10 -13.35
C GLU A 216 11.51 -45.62 -13.58
N ALA A 217 12.46 -46.34 -12.98
CA ALA A 217 12.48 -47.79 -13.04
C ALA A 217 11.40 -48.37 -12.10
N LYS A 218 10.41 -49.08 -12.65
CA LYS A 218 9.44 -49.80 -11.81
C LYS A 218 10.14 -50.87 -10.97
N PRO A 219 9.64 -51.18 -9.75
CA PRO A 219 10.25 -52.19 -8.87
C PRO A 219 10.38 -53.57 -9.52
N ASP A 220 9.51 -53.90 -10.48
CA ASP A 220 9.49 -55.20 -11.18
C ASP A 220 10.54 -55.33 -12.30
N GLY A 221 11.40 -54.32 -12.50
CA GLY A 221 12.55 -54.33 -13.42
C GLY A 221 12.25 -54.43 -14.92
N THR A 222 11.00 -54.68 -15.30
CA THR A 222 10.57 -55.12 -16.64
C THR A 222 10.02 -54.02 -17.53
N SER A 223 9.76 -52.82 -16.99
CA SER A 223 9.52 -51.61 -17.79
C SER A 223 9.87 -50.35 -17.01
N LYS A 224 10.46 -49.37 -17.69
CA LYS A 224 10.51 -48.00 -17.18
C LYS A 224 9.10 -47.39 -17.28
N GLY A 225 8.68 -46.65 -16.26
CA GLY A 225 7.50 -45.80 -16.31
C GLY A 225 7.92 -44.36 -16.62
N ILE A 226 7.19 -43.67 -17.49
CA ILE A 226 7.27 -42.22 -17.58
C ILE A 226 6.54 -41.65 -16.37
N VAL A 227 7.23 -40.84 -15.57
CA VAL A 227 6.67 -40.15 -14.40
C VAL A 227 6.66 -38.65 -14.70
N GLN A 228 5.52 -38.02 -14.44
CA GLN A 228 5.33 -36.58 -14.57
C GLN A 228 4.99 -35.97 -13.20
N LYS A 229 5.56 -34.80 -12.91
CA LYS A 229 5.10 -33.89 -11.84
C LYS A 229 4.88 -32.49 -12.42
N THR A 230 3.92 -31.78 -11.87
CA THR A 230 3.59 -30.41 -12.32
C THR A 230 3.78 -29.40 -11.20
N GLY A 231 3.94 -28.12 -11.54
CA GLY A 231 3.92 -27.02 -10.58
C GLY A 231 3.22 -25.80 -11.19
N ASP A 232 2.29 -25.21 -10.44
CA ASP A 232 1.59 -23.97 -10.80
C ASP A 232 2.17 -22.84 -9.94
N PHE A 233 2.75 -21.82 -10.56
CA PHE A 233 3.40 -20.69 -9.90
C PHE A 233 2.84 -19.37 -10.43
N PHE A 234 2.92 -18.31 -9.62
CA PHE A 234 2.55 -16.96 -10.04
C PHE A 234 3.40 -15.89 -9.36
N THR A 235 3.50 -14.73 -9.99
CA THR A 235 4.09 -13.52 -9.40
C THR A 235 3.39 -12.27 -9.97
N SER A 236 3.34 -11.19 -9.18
CA SER A 236 2.68 -9.94 -9.59
C SER A 236 3.71 -8.84 -9.81
N LEU A 237 3.64 -8.18 -10.97
CA LEU A 237 4.56 -7.16 -11.44
C LEU A 237 3.82 -5.82 -11.54
N LYS A 238 4.45 -4.73 -11.09
CA LYS A 238 3.93 -3.36 -11.24
C LYS A 238 4.77 -2.56 -12.24
N LEU A 239 4.22 -2.34 -13.42
CA LEU A 239 4.86 -1.62 -14.51
C LEU A 239 4.57 -0.11 -14.43
N GLN A 240 5.65 0.66 -14.44
CA GLN A 240 5.66 2.11 -14.38
C GLN A 240 6.49 2.68 -15.53
N GLU A 241 6.34 3.97 -15.84
CA GLU A 241 7.09 4.65 -16.90
C GLU A 241 7.76 5.91 -16.34
N THR A 242 8.96 6.20 -16.84
CA THR A 242 9.72 7.41 -16.47
C THR A 242 8.95 8.67 -16.82
N LEU A 243 9.15 9.74 -16.04
CA LEU A 243 8.75 11.09 -16.44
C LEU A 243 9.66 11.56 -17.57
N ARG A 244 9.14 11.53 -18.80
CA ARG A 244 9.83 12.03 -20.00
C ARG A 244 9.87 13.57 -20.04
N GLY A 245 8.96 14.24 -19.32
CA GLY A 245 8.86 15.70 -19.24
C GLY A 245 7.47 16.16 -18.76
N ILE A 246 7.28 17.48 -18.74
CA ILE A 246 6.02 18.14 -18.42
C ILE A 246 5.62 19.03 -19.61
N GLN A 247 4.43 18.84 -20.16
CA GLN A 247 3.83 19.82 -21.07
C GLN A 247 3.02 20.83 -20.23
N VAL A 248 3.19 22.11 -20.51
CA VAL A 248 2.54 23.19 -19.75
C VAL A 248 1.69 24.01 -20.70
N LEU A 249 0.38 24.02 -20.46
CA LEU A 249 -0.62 24.69 -21.29
C LEU A 249 -1.33 25.76 -20.47
N GLY A 250 -1.05 27.03 -20.76
CA GLY A 250 -1.66 28.17 -20.10
C GLY A 250 -1.31 29.47 -20.83
N PRO A 251 -2.02 30.58 -20.54
CA PRO A 251 -1.72 31.87 -21.14
C PRO A 251 -0.31 32.35 -20.76
N THR A 252 0.35 33.06 -21.66
CA THR A 252 1.62 33.76 -21.40
C THR A 252 1.42 35.24 -21.05
N LEU A 253 0.19 35.73 -21.17
CA LEU A 253 -0.20 37.13 -20.98
C LEU A 253 -1.48 37.18 -20.13
N ILE A 254 -1.51 38.01 -19.08
CA ILE A 254 -2.69 38.20 -18.24
C ILE A 254 -2.70 39.60 -17.61
N GLN A 255 -3.84 40.06 -17.07
CA GLN A 255 -3.91 41.30 -16.28
C GLN A 255 -3.93 41.01 -14.76
N THR A 256 -3.52 41.98 -13.95
CA THR A 256 -3.63 41.89 -12.49
C THR A 256 -5.09 41.64 -12.05
N PHE A 257 -5.24 40.91 -10.94
CA PHE A 257 -6.50 40.44 -10.34
C PHE A 257 -7.33 39.44 -11.18
N GLN A 258 -6.86 39.03 -12.36
CA GLN A 258 -7.47 37.92 -13.12
C GLN A 258 -6.96 36.55 -12.65
N LYS A 259 -7.85 35.56 -12.62
CA LYS A 259 -7.51 34.17 -12.27
C LYS A 259 -6.89 33.45 -13.46
N MET A 260 -5.59 33.18 -13.38
CA MET A 260 -4.88 32.31 -14.32
C MET A 260 -5.14 30.83 -14.00
N THR A 261 -5.24 30.01 -15.04
CA THR A 261 -5.19 28.55 -14.95
C THR A 261 -4.09 28.03 -15.87
N VAL A 262 -3.29 27.09 -15.37
CA VAL A 262 -2.20 26.41 -16.05
C VAL A 262 -2.42 24.91 -15.94
N THR A 263 -2.58 24.25 -17.07
CA THR A 263 -2.71 22.79 -17.15
C THR A 263 -1.31 22.20 -17.25
N LEU A 264 -0.96 21.29 -16.34
CA LEU A 264 0.26 20.51 -16.34
C LEU A 264 -0.09 19.09 -16.80
N ASN A 265 0.44 18.67 -17.95
CA ASN A 265 0.32 17.31 -18.46
C ASN A 265 1.68 16.60 -18.30
N PHE A 266 1.69 15.47 -17.59
CA PHE A 266 2.90 14.76 -17.19
C PHE A 266 3.14 13.53 -18.07
N LEU A 267 4.26 13.52 -18.79
CA LEU A 267 4.60 12.46 -19.75
C LEU A 267 5.25 11.26 -19.04
N GLY A 268 4.52 10.59 -18.15
CA GLY A 268 4.97 9.41 -17.40
C GLY A 268 3.88 8.83 -16.48
N SER A 269 4.21 7.83 -15.66
CA SER A 269 3.20 7.17 -14.80
C SER A 269 3.08 7.79 -13.40
N PRO A 270 1.85 8.05 -12.90
CA PRO A 270 1.60 8.42 -11.50
C PRO A 270 1.81 7.24 -10.53
N PRO A 271 1.89 7.47 -9.19
CA PRO A 271 1.77 8.75 -8.50
C PRO A 271 3.00 9.65 -8.70
N LEU A 272 2.73 10.96 -8.77
CA LEU A 272 3.73 12.01 -8.97
C LEU A 272 3.79 12.91 -7.73
N THR A 273 4.97 13.38 -7.40
CA THR A 273 5.20 14.48 -6.46
C THR A 273 5.45 15.75 -7.26
N VAL A 274 4.55 16.72 -7.16
CA VAL A 274 4.58 17.98 -7.93
C VAL A 274 4.82 19.15 -6.99
N CYS A 275 5.74 20.02 -7.34
CA CYS A 275 6.23 21.11 -6.51
C CYS A 275 6.51 22.32 -7.41
N TRP A 276 5.97 23.50 -7.11
CA TRP A 276 6.06 24.67 -7.98
C TRP A 276 6.38 25.94 -7.20
N ARG A 277 6.97 26.92 -7.89
CA ARG A 277 7.35 28.23 -7.36
C ARG A 277 7.14 29.31 -8.42
N LEU A 278 6.79 30.50 -7.96
CA LEU A 278 6.71 31.71 -8.76
C LEU A 278 7.83 32.68 -8.34
N LYS A 279 8.66 33.11 -9.29
CA LYS A 279 9.69 34.15 -9.14
C LYS A 279 9.75 34.98 -10.45
N SER A 280 10.49 36.08 -10.48
CA SER A 280 10.83 36.77 -11.74
C SER A 280 11.71 35.91 -12.66
N GLU A 281 12.66 35.20 -12.07
CA GLU A 281 13.65 34.37 -12.77
C GLU A 281 13.26 32.90 -12.84
N CYS A 282 13.52 32.27 -14.00
CA CYS A 282 13.31 30.83 -14.21
C CYS A 282 14.49 30.01 -13.65
N LEU A 283 14.58 29.91 -12.33
CA LEU A 283 15.62 29.12 -11.65
C LEU A 283 15.11 27.70 -11.33
N PRO A 284 15.97 26.65 -11.41
CA PRO A 284 15.61 25.29 -11.04
C PRO A 284 15.13 25.21 -9.61
N LEU A 285 14.36 24.17 -9.30
CA LEU A 285 13.77 23.94 -7.99
C LEU A 285 14.56 22.90 -7.21
N GLU A 286 15.23 23.36 -6.15
CA GLU A 286 15.92 22.54 -5.16
C GLU A 286 14.97 22.10 -4.02
N GLU A 287 15.47 21.30 -3.10
CA GLU A 287 14.65 20.71 -2.03
C GLU A 287 14.36 21.75 -0.93
N GLY A 288 13.14 21.74 -0.39
CA GLY A 288 12.63 22.78 0.51
C GLY A 288 12.13 24.07 -0.17
N GLU A 289 12.46 24.35 -1.43
CA GLU A 289 12.09 25.62 -2.11
C GLU A 289 10.59 25.76 -2.46
N CYS A 290 9.81 24.69 -2.33
CA CYS A 290 8.36 24.65 -2.53
C CYS A 290 7.75 23.51 -1.71
N HIS A 291 6.43 23.55 -1.48
CA HIS A 291 5.72 22.46 -0.82
C HIS A 291 5.38 21.35 -1.84
N PRO A 292 5.81 20.09 -1.61
CA PRO A 292 5.47 18.97 -2.50
C PRO A 292 4.02 18.52 -2.31
N MET A 293 3.34 18.22 -3.41
CA MET A 293 1.95 17.75 -3.42
C MET A 293 1.86 16.44 -4.22
N SER A 294 1.08 15.46 -3.74
CA SER A 294 0.86 14.21 -4.46
C SER A 294 -0.23 14.35 -5.52
N VAL A 295 0.05 13.87 -6.74
CA VAL A 295 -0.85 13.89 -7.89
C VAL A 295 -0.99 12.47 -8.43
N ALA A 296 -2.24 11.97 -8.47
CA ALA A 296 -2.58 10.63 -8.96
C ALA A 296 -3.00 10.60 -10.44
N SER A 297 -3.14 11.78 -11.07
CA SER A 297 -3.52 11.97 -12.47
C SER A 297 -2.30 12.23 -13.35
N MET A 298 -2.46 12.06 -14.67
CA MET A 298 -1.49 12.53 -15.67
C MET A 298 -1.66 14.04 -15.96
N ASP A 299 -2.83 14.61 -15.66
CA ASP A 299 -3.13 16.04 -15.81
C ASP A 299 -3.42 16.71 -14.45
N TYR A 300 -2.93 17.93 -14.24
CA TYR A 300 -3.16 18.75 -13.05
C TYR A 300 -3.37 20.24 -13.38
N ASN A 301 -4.44 20.84 -12.87
CA ASN A 301 -4.77 22.25 -13.11
C ASN A 301 -4.30 23.15 -11.95
N LEU A 302 -3.19 23.85 -12.15
CA LEU A 302 -2.69 24.88 -11.24
C LEU A 302 -3.41 26.20 -11.50
N THR A 303 -4.03 26.81 -10.47
CA THR A 303 -4.64 28.14 -10.59
C THR A 303 -3.94 29.18 -9.72
N HIS A 304 -3.68 30.36 -10.27
CA HIS A 304 -3.03 31.48 -9.57
C HIS A 304 -3.74 32.81 -9.86
N THR A 305 -3.43 33.86 -9.09
CA THR A 305 -3.99 35.21 -9.31
C THR A 305 -2.97 36.25 -8.90
N PHE A 306 -2.44 36.96 -9.90
CA PHE A 306 -1.40 37.97 -9.70
C PHE A 306 -1.99 39.27 -9.16
N ARG A 307 -1.32 39.88 -8.19
CA ARG A 307 -1.72 41.18 -7.61
C ARG A 307 -0.99 42.33 -8.29
N ASP A 308 0.31 42.15 -8.47
CA ASP A 308 1.23 43.15 -8.98
C ASP A 308 1.59 42.86 -10.46
N PRO A 309 1.85 43.89 -11.28
CA PRO A 309 2.30 43.73 -12.66
C PRO A 309 3.80 43.41 -12.72
N GLY A 310 4.21 42.69 -13.77
CA GLY A 310 5.61 42.32 -14.00
C GLY A 310 5.77 41.03 -14.78
N ASP A 311 7.02 40.68 -15.08
CA ASP A 311 7.38 39.39 -15.68
C ASP A 311 7.62 38.34 -14.58
N TYR A 312 6.94 37.21 -14.70
CA TYR A 312 7.03 36.09 -13.77
C TYR A 312 7.35 34.78 -14.51
N CYS A 313 7.96 33.85 -13.79
CA CYS A 313 8.22 32.49 -14.22
C CYS A 313 7.72 31.49 -13.18
N PHE A 314 6.86 30.57 -13.62
CA PHE A 314 6.57 29.35 -12.89
C PHE A 314 7.73 28.38 -13.11
N SER A 315 8.55 28.16 -12.09
CA SER A 315 9.40 26.97 -12.00
C SER A 315 8.55 25.82 -11.49
N ILE A 316 8.48 24.72 -12.23
CA ILE A 316 7.68 23.53 -11.90
C ILE A 316 8.62 22.34 -11.86
N ARG A 317 8.62 21.60 -10.74
CA ARG A 317 9.25 20.29 -10.59
C ARG A 317 8.15 19.23 -10.53
N ALA A 318 8.31 18.17 -11.29
CA ALA A 318 7.59 16.91 -11.09
C ALA A 318 8.59 15.78 -10.93
N GLU A 319 8.39 14.95 -9.92
CA GLU A 319 9.22 13.77 -9.67
C GLU A 319 8.32 12.57 -9.40
N ASN A 320 8.65 11.44 -10.01
CA ASN A 320 8.08 10.16 -9.65
C ASN A 320 9.15 9.29 -8.99
N VAL A 321 8.76 8.08 -8.59
CA VAL A 321 9.62 7.05 -7.99
C VAL A 321 10.95 6.80 -8.73
N ILE A 322 11.00 7.09 -10.03
CA ILE A 322 12.08 6.69 -10.94
C ILE A 322 12.92 7.91 -11.39
N SER A 323 12.31 9.09 -11.48
CA SER A 323 12.82 10.19 -12.30
C SER A 323 12.27 11.55 -11.88
N LYS A 324 13.10 12.59 -12.02
CA LYS A 324 12.87 13.99 -11.61
C LYS A 324 12.99 14.87 -12.86
N THR A 325 12.02 15.74 -13.10
CA THR A 325 11.98 16.64 -14.26
C THR A 325 11.54 18.04 -13.85
N HIS A 326 12.06 19.05 -14.55
CA HIS A 326 11.80 20.46 -14.31
C HIS A 326 11.32 21.12 -15.61
N GLN A 327 10.34 22.01 -15.50
CA GLN A 327 9.80 22.77 -16.62
C GLN A 327 9.50 24.21 -16.19
N TYR A 328 9.58 25.14 -17.13
CA TYR A 328 9.36 26.56 -16.89
C TYR A 328 8.22 27.10 -17.75
N HIS A 329 7.37 27.97 -17.17
CA HIS A 329 6.36 28.73 -17.92
C HIS A 329 6.44 30.21 -17.58
N LYS A 330 6.73 31.04 -18.58
CA LYS A 330 6.84 32.51 -18.44
C LYS A 330 5.48 33.18 -18.62
N VAL A 331 5.19 34.17 -17.79
CA VAL A 331 3.92 34.90 -17.74
C VAL A 331 4.22 36.37 -17.54
N GLN A 332 3.74 37.20 -18.47
CA GLN A 332 3.81 38.64 -18.36
C GLN A 332 2.47 39.20 -17.87
N VAL A 333 2.50 39.90 -16.75
CA VAL A 333 1.32 40.42 -16.05
C VAL A 333 1.23 41.92 -16.25
N TRP A 334 0.19 42.36 -16.96
CA TRP A 334 -0.07 43.77 -17.22
C TRP A 334 -0.96 44.39 -16.14
N PRO A 335 -0.77 45.67 -15.79
CA PRO A 335 -1.66 46.35 -14.86
C PRO A 335 -3.08 46.40 -15.44
N SER A 336 -4.06 45.95 -14.67
CA SER A 336 -5.48 46.10 -15.02
C SER A 336 -5.83 47.58 -15.15
N ARG A 337 -6.52 47.96 -16.23
CA ARG A 337 -6.94 49.36 -16.49
C ARG A 337 -7.93 49.90 -15.44
N LEU A 338 -8.47 49.02 -14.60
CA LEU A 338 -9.30 49.35 -13.45
C LEU A 338 -8.41 49.49 -12.20
N GLN A 339 -7.73 50.63 -12.04
CA GLN A 339 -7.12 50.98 -10.75
C GLN A 339 -8.23 51.38 -9.76
N PRO A 340 -8.40 50.70 -8.61
CA PRO A 340 -9.47 51.03 -7.65
C PRO A 340 -9.36 52.46 -7.11
N ALA A 341 -8.14 52.98 -6.97
CA ALA A 341 -7.87 54.36 -6.52
C ALA A 341 -8.50 55.43 -7.43
N VAL A 342 -8.60 55.18 -8.75
CA VAL A 342 -9.16 56.15 -9.72
C VAL A 342 -10.67 56.34 -9.51
N PHE A 343 -11.36 55.35 -8.94
CA PHE A 343 -12.76 55.49 -8.53
C PHE A 343 -12.92 55.97 -7.08
N ALA A 344 -11.94 55.71 -6.21
CA ALA A 344 -11.98 56.14 -4.81
C ALA A 344 -12.03 57.67 -4.65
N PHE A 345 -11.21 58.41 -5.41
CA PHE A 345 -11.20 59.89 -5.36
C PHE A 345 -12.54 60.54 -5.76
N PRO A 346 -13.14 60.25 -6.94
CA PRO A 346 -14.44 60.84 -7.31
C PRO A 346 -15.60 60.37 -6.41
N CYS A 347 -15.55 59.15 -5.88
CA CYS A 347 -16.54 58.72 -4.88
C CYS A 347 -16.38 59.52 -3.57
N ALA A 348 -15.15 59.74 -3.10
CA ALA A 348 -14.89 60.53 -1.90
C ALA A 348 -15.33 62.00 -2.05
N THR A 349 -15.09 62.64 -3.21
CA THR A 349 -15.55 64.02 -3.45
C THR A 349 -17.07 64.12 -3.59
N LEU A 350 -17.74 63.14 -4.23
CA LEU A 350 -19.20 63.09 -4.25
C LEU A 350 -19.79 62.91 -2.84
N ILE A 351 -19.19 62.05 -2.00
CA ILE A 351 -19.63 61.85 -0.61
C ILE A 351 -19.43 63.12 0.23
N THR A 352 -18.29 63.81 0.12
CA THR A 352 -18.07 65.06 0.88
C THR A 352 -18.97 66.20 0.41
N VAL A 353 -19.23 66.32 -0.91
CA VAL A 353 -20.20 67.29 -1.44
C VAL A 353 -21.62 66.99 -0.96
N MET A 354 -22.05 65.72 -0.95
CA MET A 354 -23.37 65.33 -0.43
C MET A 354 -23.50 65.60 1.07
N LEU A 355 -22.48 65.28 1.87
CA LEU A 355 -22.47 65.59 3.32
C LEU A 355 -22.48 67.10 3.58
N ALA A 356 -21.71 67.89 2.82
CA ALA A 356 -21.72 69.35 2.91
C ALA A 356 -23.08 69.95 2.51
N PHE A 357 -23.74 69.41 1.49
CA PHE A 357 -25.08 69.83 1.08
C PHE A 357 -26.14 69.49 2.13
N ILE A 358 -26.09 68.29 2.72
CA ILE A 358 -26.97 67.90 3.84
C ILE A 358 -26.76 68.84 5.03
N MET A 359 -25.51 69.11 5.40
CA MET A 359 -25.17 70.04 6.48
C MET A 359 -25.68 71.46 6.18
N TYR A 360 -25.48 71.97 4.96
CA TYR A 360 -26.01 73.27 4.54
C TYR A 360 -27.54 73.34 4.65
N MET A 361 -28.24 72.31 4.16
CA MET A 361 -29.71 72.26 4.18
C MET A 361 -30.26 72.15 5.61
N THR A 362 -29.62 71.39 6.51
CA THR A 362 -30.03 71.36 7.93
C THR A 362 -29.82 72.69 8.64
N LEU A 363 -28.70 73.39 8.40
CA LEU A 363 -28.46 74.76 8.87
C LEU A 363 -29.49 75.76 8.34
N ARG A 364 -29.83 75.67 7.05
CA ARG A 364 -30.83 76.55 6.41
C ARG A 364 -32.25 76.31 6.91
N ASN A 365 -32.59 75.05 7.23
CA ASN A 365 -33.90 74.70 7.80
C ASN A 365 -34.01 75.18 9.25
N ALA A 366 -32.92 75.08 10.03
CA ALA A 366 -32.86 75.60 11.39
C ALA A 366 -32.97 77.14 11.48
N THR A 367 -32.54 77.88 10.46
CA THR A 367 -32.71 79.35 10.44
C THR A 367 -34.09 79.82 9.99
N GLN A 368 -34.85 79.03 9.21
CA GLN A 368 -36.22 79.38 8.83
C GLN A 368 -37.27 79.18 9.94
N GLN A 369 -36.91 78.54 11.06
CA GLN A 369 -37.82 78.32 12.19
C GLN A 369 -37.75 79.45 13.26
N LYS A 370 -37.12 80.59 12.92
CA LYS A 370 -37.20 81.85 13.67
C LYS A 370 -37.82 82.94 12.81
N ASP A 371 -39.14 83.03 12.85
CA ASP A 371 -39.94 84.28 12.84
C ASP A 371 -41.42 83.92 12.66
N VAL A 372 -42.25 84.07 13.71
CA VAL A 372 -43.68 84.43 13.64
C VAL A 372 -44.26 84.68 15.04
N VAL A 373 -44.59 85.96 15.28
CA VAL A 373 -45.66 86.50 16.14
C VAL A 373 -45.55 86.42 17.68
N GLU A 374 -46.03 87.50 18.31
CA GLU A 374 -46.00 87.86 19.73
C GLU A 374 -47.43 87.88 20.33
N ASN A 375 -47.55 87.97 21.67
CA ASN A 375 -48.79 87.80 22.46
C ASN A 375 -49.71 89.06 22.45
N PRO A 376 -51.00 88.98 22.87
CA PRO A 376 -51.31 89.24 24.29
C PRO A 376 -52.57 88.55 24.92
N GLU A 377 -52.30 87.74 25.94
CA GLU A 377 -53.00 87.56 27.25
C GLU A 377 -54.41 86.88 27.38
N PRO A 378 -54.70 86.19 28.53
CA PRO A 378 -55.77 85.17 28.64
C PRO A 378 -56.94 85.57 29.60
N PRO A 379 -57.01 85.33 30.94
CA PRO A 379 -56.54 84.26 31.85
C PRO A 379 -57.67 83.45 32.56
N ARG A 380 -57.43 82.18 32.98
CA ARG A 380 -58.02 81.53 34.19
C ARG A 380 -57.51 80.08 34.46
N CYS A 381 -56.81 79.91 35.60
CA CYS A 381 -56.77 78.77 36.57
C CYS A 381 -56.61 77.30 36.08
N CYS A 382 -55.93 76.37 36.78
CA CYS A 382 -55.58 76.28 38.22
C CYS A 382 -54.10 75.92 38.49
N CYS A 383 -53.70 76.01 39.77
CA CYS A 383 -52.40 75.62 40.35
C CYS A 383 -52.25 74.07 40.49
N GLN A 384 -51.17 73.43 40.99
CA GLN A 384 -49.97 73.78 41.80
C GLN A 384 -48.97 72.58 41.65
N LEU A 385 -47.62 72.60 41.72
CA LEU A 385 -46.58 73.03 42.69
C LEU A 385 -45.28 73.29 41.86
N CYS A 386 -44.47 74.36 42.02
CA CYS A 386 -43.43 74.60 43.04
C CYS A 386 -42.25 73.59 43.09
N CYS A 387 -40.95 73.95 43.20
CA CYS A 387 -40.24 75.25 43.10
C CYS A 387 -38.69 75.05 43.10
N GLY A 388 -37.91 75.94 42.45
CA GLY A 388 -36.54 76.31 42.89
C GLY A 388 -35.31 75.58 42.28
N PRO A 389 -34.15 76.27 42.12
CA PRO A 389 -32.88 75.70 41.62
C PRO A 389 -31.73 75.70 42.68
N PHE A 390 -30.53 75.22 42.35
CA PHE A 390 -29.24 75.95 42.56
C PHE A 390 -28.05 75.32 41.79
N LEU A 391 -26.89 75.99 41.88
CA LEU A 391 -25.63 75.84 41.11
C LEU A 391 -24.76 74.61 41.48
N LEU A 392 -23.78 74.28 40.62
CA LEU A 392 -22.31 74.50 40.84
C LEU A 392 -21.37 73.32 40.44
N GLU A 393 -20.16 73.73 40.02
CA GLU A 393 -18.85 73.04 40.13
C GLU A 393 -18.42 71.92 39.14
N SER A 394 -17.09 71.85 38.96
CA SER A 394 -16.33 70.90 38.14
C SER A 394 -14.90 70.75 38.69
N SER A 395 -14.26 69.57 38.61
CA SER A 395 -12.80 69.35 38.34
C SER A 395 -12.28 67.98 38.81
N SER A 396 -11.08 67.60 38.31
CA SER A 396 -10.04 66.76 38.94
C SER A 396 -10.32 65.24 39.17
N GLU A 397 -9.43 64.25 38.93
CA GLU A 397 -8.20 64.10 38.09
C GLU A 397 -7.74 62.61 38.00
N TYR A 398 -6.70 62.32 37.18
CA TYR A 398 -5.68 61.23 37.19
C TYR A 398 -5.96 59.85 37.85
N LEU A 399 -5.52 58.70 37.29
CA LEU A 399 -4.11 58.33 37.05
C LEU A 399 -3.93 57.08 36.12
N GLU A 400 -2.72 56.86 35.56
CA GLU A 400 -2.26 55.66 34.82
C GLU A 400 -0.96 55.10 35.49
N ILE A 401 -0.27 53.99 35.15
CA ILE A 401 -0.03 53.20 33.92
C ILE A 401 0.17 51.71 34.32
N VAL A 402 0.21 50.74 33.36
CA VAL A 402 1.32 49.74 33.16
C VAL A 402 0.93 48.59 32.19
N ARG A 403 1.91 48.06 31.43
CA ARG A 403 1.82 46.89 30.50
C ARG A 403 2.44 45.62 31.12
N GLU A 404 2.12 44.44 30.57
CA GLU A 404 3.10 43.50 29.97
C GLU A 404 2.34 42.40 29.17
N ASN A 405 3.04 41.58 28.37
CA ASN A 405 2.50 40.45 27.60
C ASN A 405 2.70 39.09 28.31
N HIS A 406 2.06 38.03 27.78
CA HIS A 406 2.60 36.68 27.46
C HIS A 406 1.56 35.55 27.65
N GLY A 407 1.54 34.54 26.75
CA GLY A 407 1.13 33.16 27.12
C GLY A 407 -0.04 32.47 26.38
N LEU A 408 0.22 31.94 25.17
CA LEU A 408 -0.26 30.63 24.65
C LEU A 408 -1.78 30.40 24.39
N LEU A 409 -2.08 29.21 23.85
CA LEU A 409 -3.32 28.71 23.18
C LEU A 409 -3.93 27.52 23.97
N PRO A 410 -4.96 26.79 23.48
CA PRO A 410 -6.24 27.11 22.79
C PRO A 410 -7.41 26.62 23.71
N PRO A 411 -8.50 25.90 23.31
CA PRO A 411 -9.35 25.92 22.09
C PRO A 411 -10.73 26.58 22.40
N LEU A 412 -11.99 26.10 22.27
CA LEU A 412 -12.66 24.85 21.85
C LEU A 412 -14.13 25.12 21.39
N TYR A 413 -14.58 24.49 20.29
CA TYR A 413 -16.00 24.18 19.92
C TYR A 413 -17.01 25.36 19.75
N LYS A 414 -18.05 25.29 18.89
CA LYS A 414 -18.39 24.38 17.78
C LYS A 414 -19.38 25.13 16.87
N SER A 415 -19.34 24.95 15.54
CA SER A 415 -20.42 25.42 14.64
C SER A 415 -21.05 24.23 13.89
N VAL A 416 -22.38 24.25 13.76
CA VAL A 416 -23.17 23.19 13.12
C VAL A 416 -23.35 23.50 11.64
N ARG A 417 -23.18 22.49 10.78
CA ARG A 417 -23.54 22.60 9.35
C ARG A 417 -25.01 22.22 9.15
N THR A 418 -25.74 23.06 8.43
CA THR A 418 -27.00 22.71 7.77
C THR A 418 -26.77 22.56 6.28
N TYR A 419 -27.26 21.47 5.68
CA TYR A 419 -27.25 21.25 4.23
C TYR A 419 -28.59 21.70 3.62
N THR A 420 -28.55 22.15 2.37
CA THR A 420 -29.74 22.31 1.53
C THR A 420 -29.60 21.47 0.26
N VAL A 421 -30.72 20.90 -0.20
CA VAL A 421 -30.83 20.09 -1.41
C VAL A 421 -32.06 20.56 -2.18
N SER A 422 -31.95 20.67 -3.50
CA SER A 422 -33.08 20.87 -4.41
C SER A 422 -32.84 20.08 -5.71
N SER A 423 -33.89 19.89 -6.52
CA SER A 423 -33.92 18.88 -7.60
C SER A 423 -34.83 19.28 -8.77
N ARG A 424 -34.74 18.52 -9.88
CA ARG A 424 -35.45 18.67 -11.19
C ARG A 424 -35.04 19.90 -12.04
N GLY A 425 -35.16 19.87 -13.38
CA GLY A 425 -35.46 18.73 -14.26
C GLY A 425 -35.91 19.11 -15.68
N ASP A 426 -35.70 18.18 -16.63
CA ASP A 426 -36.33 18.02 -17.97
C ASP A 426 -36.09 19.01 -19.14
N LEU A 427 -36.39 18.48 -20.36
CA LEU A 427 -36.39 19.08 -21.73
C LEU A 427 -35.02 19.31 -22.42
N GLY A 428 -34.83 18.97 -23.72
CA GLY A 428 -35.62 18.13 -24.63
C GLY A 428 -35.37 18.38 -26.14
N MET A 429 -35.26 17.30 -26.95
CA MET A 429 -35.25 17.26 -28.45
C MET A 429 -34.14 18.06 -29.17
N GLU A 430 -33.84 17.92 -30.47
CA GLU A 430 -34.34 17.08 -31.60
C GLU A 430 -33.08 16.40 -32.26
N GLU A 431 -33.00 15.68 -33.40
CA GLU A 431 -33.84 15.24 -34.54
C GLU A 431 -33.23 13.95 -35.15
N ALA A 432 -33.87 13.28 -36.13
CA ALA A 432 -33.20 12.29 -36.99
C ALA A 432 -33.80 12.18 -38.43
N GLY A 433 -33.09 12.69 -39.44
CA GLY A 433 -33.44 12.61 -40.88
C GLY A 433 -32.97 11.35 -41.64
N ARG A 434 -33.57 11.05 -42.81
CA ARG A 434 -33.48 9.73 -43.48
C ARG A 434 -33.55 9.77 -45.02
N SER A 435 -32.65 9.01 -45.67
CA SER A 435 -32.69 8.40 -47.03
C SER A 435 -32.93 9.25 -48.29
N GLU A 436 -32.04 9.10 -49.28
CA GLU A 436 -32.24 8.64 -50.70
C GLU A 436 -30.81 8.52 -51.33
N VAL A 437 -30.38 7.55 -52.16
CA VAL A 437 -30.89 6.75 -53.29
C VAL A 437 -30.57 7.37 -54.67
N GLU A 438 -29.52 6.86 -55.31
CA GLU A 438 -29.29 6.62 -56.77
C GLU A 438 -27.80 6.18 -56.94
N GLN A 439 -27.31 5.66 -58.06
CA GLN A 439 -27.65 4.55 -58.97
C GLN A 439 -26.50 4.51 -60.01
N GLY A 440 -26.16 3.32 -60.56
CA GLY A 440 -25.14 3.17 -61.61
C GLY A 440 -23.67 3.13 -61.11
N SER A 441 -22.74 2.41 -61.76
CA SER A 441 -22.90 1.45 -62.87
C SER A 441 -21.78 0.39 -62.89
N GLN A 442 -22.17 -0.86 -63.16
CA GLN A 442 -21.35 -1.97 -63.68
C GLN A 442 -21.41 -1.94 -65.24
N PRO A 443 -20.69 -2.78 -66.04
CA PRO A 443 -20.20 -4.14 -65.75
C PRO A 443 -18.82 -4.53 -66.39
N SER A 444 -18.55 -5.85 -66.43
CA SER A 444 -17.76 -6.59 -67.44
C SER A 444 -16.21 -6.51 -67.41
N ASP A 445 -15.45 -7.58 -67.72
CA ASP A 445 -15.76 -9.03 -67.84
C ASP A 445 -14.47 -9.89 -67.79
N GLY A 446 -14.60 -11.21 -67.54
CA GLY A 446 -13.65 -12.27 -67.92
C GLY A 446 -12.38 -12.49 -67.06
N GLY A 447 -11.93 -13.72 -66.79
CA GLY A 447 -12.59 -15.02 -67.02
C GLY A 447 -11.66 -16.25 -67.01
N GLY A 448 -11.89 -17.19 -66.08
CA GLY A 448 -11.33 -18.56 -66.11
C GLY A 448 -9.90 -18.75 -65.56
N ARG A 449 -9.43 -19.99 -65.30
CA ARG A 449 -10.14 -21.29 -65.39
C ARG A 449 -9.47 -22.40 -64.54
N THR A 450 -10.27 -23.05 -63.66
CA THR A 450 -10.22 -24.48 -63.24
C THR A 450 -8.89 -25.23 -63.03
N SER A 451 -8.70 -25.81 -61.82
CA SER A 451 -8.61 -27.28 -61.59
C SER A 451 -8.40 -27.62 -60.08
N ARG A 452 -8.76 -28.77 -59.46
CA ARG A 452 -9.94 -29.67 -59.50
C ARG A 452 -9.73 -30.83 -58.48
N ARG A 453 -10.60 -30.97 -57.47
CA ARG A 453 -10.65 -32.13 -56.50
C ARG A 453 -9.40 -32.24 -55.59
N GLN A 454 -9.44 -32.92 -54.44
CA GLN A 454 -10.28 -34.05 -53.99
C GLN A 454 -10.96 -33.81 -52.62
N GLN A 455 -11.65 -34.82 -52.09
CA GLN A 455 -12.66 -34.72 -51.02
C GLN A 455 -12.30 -35.62 -49.83
N GLY A 456 -12.69 -35.20 -48.62
CA GLY A 456 -12.66 -35.98 -47.39
C GLY A 456 -13.57 -35.33 -46.35
N ASP A 457 -14.62 -36.03 -45.96
CA ASP A 457 -15.62 -35.60 -44.99
C ASP A 457 -15.38 -36.32 -43.66
N GLU A 458 -15.38 -35.60 -42.52
CA GLU A 458 -15.49 -36.22 -41.19
C GLU A 458 -16.21 -35.27 -40.21
N GLU A 459 -16.84 -35.83 -39.17
CA GLU A 459 -18.05 -35.26 -38.55
C GLU A 459 -17.79 -34.39 -37.29
N ALA A 460 -18.75 -33.50 -36.99
CA ALA A 460 -18.84 -32.80 -35.71
C ALA A 460 -19.70 -33.59 -34.70
N PRO A 461 -19.29 -33.69 -33.41
CA PRO A 461 -19.96 -34.56 -32.44
C PRO A 461 -21.34 -34.03 -32.00
N VAL A 462 -22.37 -34.86 -32.20
CA VAL A 462 -23.74 -34.61 -31.73
C VAL A 462 -23.94 -35.22 -30.33
N CYS A 463 -24.26 -34.40 -29.33
CA CYS A 463 -24.61 -34.88 -27.99
C CYS A 463 -25.98 -35.58 -27.97
N ARG A 464 -25.96 -36.92 -27.96
CA ARG A 464 -27.17 -37.75 -27.87
C ARG A 464 -27.57 -37.98 -26.41
N TRP A 465 -28.84 -37.79 -26.09
CA TRP A 465 -29.40 -38.12 -24.79
C TRP A 465 -29.88 -39.57 -24.78
N GLU A 466 -29.35 -40.40 -23.88
CA GLU A 466 -29.92 -41.71 -23.58
C GLU A 466 -30.93 -41.61 -22.43
N THR A 467 -32.04 -42.36 -22.55
CA THR A 467 -33.06 -42.48 -21.50
C THR A 467 -33.24 -43.94 -21.14
N ALA A 468 -32.85 -44.30 -19.92
CA ALA A 468 -33.06 -45.63 -19.34
C ALA A 468 -34.15 -45.58 -18.25
N GLY A 469 -35.18 -46.42 -18.39
CA GLY A 469 -36.39 -46.36 -17.55
C GLY A 469 -36.22 -46.96 -16.16
N GLY A 470 -36.57 -46.18 -15.13
CA GLY A 470 -36.35 -46.53 -13.74
C GLY A 470 -37.25 -47.61 -13.09
N ARG A 471 -37.07 -47.76 -11.77
CA ARG A 471 -38.07 -48.27 -10.83
C ARG A 471 -38.06 -47.43 -9.54
N ARG A 472 -39.20 -47.39 -8.86
CA ARG A 472 -39.40 -46.61 -7.62
C ARG A 472 -39.17 -47.47 -6.38
N VAL A 473 -38.46 -46.95 -5.38
CA VAL A 473 -38.73 -47.19 -3.95
C VAL A 473 -38.37 -45.92 -3.15
N GLY A 474 -39.11 -45.65 -2.08
CA GLY A 474 -38.83 -44.69 -1.01
C GLY A 474 -39.95 -44.80 0.05
N PRO A 475 -39.99 -43.97 1.11
CA PRO A 475 -39.00 -42.97 1.54
C PRO A 475 -38.59 -43.11 3.04
N GLN A 476 -37.46 -42.50 3.42
CA GLN A 476 -37.05 -42.06 4.78
C GLN A 476 -35.66 -41.40 4.65
N GLY A 477 -35.26 -40.36 5.38
CA GLY A 477 -35.98 -39.49 6.31
C GLY A 477 -34.98 -38.65 7.12
N GLN A 478 -35.26 -37.35 7.37
CA GLN A 478 -34.37 -36.35 8.02
C GLN A 478 -33.10 -36.00 7.20
N GLY A 479 -32.56 -34.78 7.24
CA GLY A 479 -33.08 -33.52 7.80
C GLY A 479 -32.11 -32.36 7.50
N CYS A 480 -32.62 -31.21 7.03
CA CYS A 480 -31.78 -30.07 6.66
C CYS A 480 -31.62 -29.08 7.83
N VAL A 481 -30.39 -28.60 8.04
CA VAL A 481 -30.11 -27.41 8.87
C VAL A 481 -29.37 -26.40 8.00
N ALA A 482 -30.02 -25.27 7.71
CA ALA A 482 -29.41 -24.12 7.06
C ALA A 482 -29.14 -23.04 8.11
N VAL A 483 -27.92 -22.52 8.18
CA VAL A 483 -27.55 -21.42 9.08
C VAL A 483 -27.44 -20.14 8.26
N THR A 484 -28.47 -19.30 8.34
CA THR A 484 -28.45 -17.93 7.82
C THR A 484 -28.01 -16.98 8.92
N ILE A 485 -27.00 -16.14 8.67
CA ILE A 485 -26.63 -15.03 9.54
C ILE A 485 -26.79 -13.74 8.75
N CYS A 486 -27.76 -12.92 9.13
CA CYS A 486 -27.95 -11.59 8.57
C CYS A 486 -26.93 -10.61 9.17
N SER A 487 -26.39 -9.72 8.34
CA SER A 487 -25.77 -8.49 8.82
C SER A 487 -26.86 -7.52 9.28
N GLN A 488 -26.67 -6.87 10.43
CA GLN A 488 -27.46 -5.73 10.87
C GLN A 488 -26.54 -4.50 11.02
N THR A 489 -27.07 -3.35 10.62
CA THR A 489 -26.38 -2.05 10.69
C THR A 489 -27.14 -1.15 11.64
N LEU A 490 -26.49 -0.66 12.71
CA LEU A 490 -26.79 0.62 13.38
C LEU A 490 -25.90 0.84 14.61
N CYS A 491 -25.01 1.84 14.54
CA CYS A 491 -24.73 2.80 15.61
C CYS A 491 -23.92 3.98 15.02
#